data_AF-A0A0P6RNS4-F1
#
_entry.id   AF-A0A0P6RNS4-F1
#
_cell.length_a   1.000
_cell.length_b   1.000
_cell.length_c   1.000
_cell.angle_alpha   90.00
_cell.angle_beta   90.00
_cell.angle_gamma   90.00
#
_symmetry.space_group_name_H-M   'P 1'
#
loop_
_entity.id
_entity.type
_entity.pdbx_description
1 polymer ?
#
loop_
_entity_poly.entity_id
_entity_poly.type
_entity_poly.pdbx_seq_one_letter_code
_entity_poly.pdbx_strand_id
1 'polypeptide(L)' 'MGDKSNKHRGEGIAISKIVNTESNRTVGWVYEWENGDVTNLWLTDKPKDFEFRSVSPEPKQSDEKEY' A
#
# COMPACT_ATOMS: atom_id res chain seq x y z
N MET A 1 5.40 7.86 31.50
CA MET A 1 5.42 6.49 30.96
C MET A 1 4.57 6.54 29.69
N GLY A 2 5.12 6.97 28.56
CA GLY A 2 6.04 6.18 27.74
C GLY A 2 5.21 5.43 26.70
N ASP A 3 4.81 6.13 25.65
CA ASP A 3 3.94 5.71 24.55
C ASP A 3 4.24 4.29 24.06
N LYS A 4 3.20 3.46 24.06
CA LYS A 4 3.27 2.09 23.56
C LYS A 4 3.45 2.11 22.04
N SER A 5 4.71 1.95 21.63
CA SER A 5 5.12 1.04 20.56
C SER A 5 4.38 1.18 19.22
N ASN A 6 4.68 2.27 18.50
CA ASN A 6 4.66 2.28 17.04
C ASN A 6 6.07 1.94 16.48
N LYS A 7 6.78 1.03 17.16
CA LYS A 7 8.08 0.49 16.74
C LYS A 7 7.83 -0.96 16.31
N HIS A 8 8.27 -1.33 15.11
CA HIS A 8 8.18 -2.68 14.50
C HIS A 8 6.95 -2.99 13.63
N ARG A 9 6.46 -2.04 12.83
CA ARG A 9 5.91 -2.44 11.53
C ARG A 9 7.09 -2.38 10.57
N GLY A 10 7.56 -3.54 10.10
CA GLY A 10 8.70 -3.67 9.18
C GLY A 10 8.47 -2.93 7.86
N GLU A 11 9.25 -3.24 6.83
CA GLU A 11 8.98 -2.70 5.49
C GLU A 11 7.63 -3.25 4.98
N GLY A 12 6.65 -2.37 4.76
CA GLY A 12 5.36 -2.73 4.19
C GLY A 12 5.38 -2.64 2.67
N ILE A 13 4.95 -3.68 1.98
CA ILE A 13 4.87 -3.71 0.52
C ILE A 13 3.47 -3.28 0.10
N ALA A 14 3.39 -2.28 -0.80
CA ALA A 14 2.12 -1.91 -1.40
C ALA A 14 1.63 -3.04 -2.32
N ILE A 15 0.49 -3.65 -1.99
CA ILE A 15 -0.11 -4.76 -2.75
C ILE A 15 -1.33 -4.32 -3.57
N SER A 16 -1.94 -3.18 -3.24
CA SER A 16 -3.04 -2.60 -4.00
C SER A 16 -3.12 -1.09 -3.82
N LYS A 17 -3.68 -0.39 -4.81
CA LYS A 17 -4.08 1.02 -4.71
C LYS A 17 -5.58 1.12 -4.50
N ILE A 18 -5.99 2.11 -3.72
CA ILE A 18 -7.39 2.44 -3.48
C ILE A 18 -7.73 3.60 -4.42
N VAL A 19 -8.67 3.36 -5.34
CA VAL A 19 -9.08 4.34 -6.37
C VAL A 19 -10.50 4.78 -6.08
N ASN A 20 -10.72 6.08 -5.98
CA ASN A 20 -12.05 6.66 -5.97
C ASN A 20 -12.65 6.53 -7.37
N THR A 21 -13.81 5.88 -7.50
CA THR A 21 -14.44 5.56 -8.79
C THR A 21 -15.12 6.77 -9.43
N GLU A 22 -15.52 7.77 -8.64
CA GLU A 22 -16.14 9.01 -9.12
C GLU A 22 -15.11 9.92 -9.81
N SER A 23 -13.92 10.05 -9.21
CA SER A 23 -12.85 10.91 -9.72
C SER A 23 -11.76 10.16 -10.49
N ASN A 24 -11.78 8.82 -10.45
CA ASN A 24 -10.74 7.93 -10.97
C ASN A 24 -9.33 8.29 -10.44
N ARG A 25 -9.24 8.79 -9.21
CA ARG A 25 -7.98 9.18 -8.54
C ARG A 25 -7.61 8.20 -7.45
N THR A 26 -6.31 8.00 -7.25
CA THR A 26 -5.80 7.25 -6.10
C THR A 26 -6.04 8.04 -4.82
N VAL A 27 -6.74 7.42 -3.86
CA VAL A 27 -7.09 7.99 -2.55
C VAL A 27 -6.44 7.23 -1.38
N GLY A 28 -5.74 6.14 -1.68
CA GLY A 28 -5.05 5.35 -0.66
C GLY A 28 -4.30 4.15 -1.24
N TRP A 29 -3.70 3.39 -0.35
CA TRP A 29 -2.88 2.23 -0.64
C TRP A 29 -3.15 1.13 0.38
N VAL A 30 -3.02 -0.11 -0.05
CA VAL A 30 -3.08 -1.30 0.80
C VAL A 30 -1.67 -1.84 0.91
N TYR A 31 -1.17 -1.94 2.13
CA TYR A 31 0.13 -2.48 2.45
C TYR A 31 -0.02 -3.84 3.12
N GLU A 32 0.78 -4.78 2.69
CA GLU A 32 1.05 -6.03 3.41
C GLU A 32 2.38 -5.89 4.14
N TRP A 33 2.36 -6.13 5.45
CA TRP A 33 3.53 -6.07 6.32
C TRP A 33 4.18 -7.46 6.42
N GLU A 34 5.46 -7.50 6.80
CA GLU A 34 6.21 -8.76 6.95
C GLU A 34 5.60 -9.76 7.94
N ASN A 35 4.82 -9.27 8.91
CA ASN A 35 4.11 -10.11 9.87
C ASN A 35 2.79 -10.68 9.30
N GLY A 36 2.48 -10.43 8.03
CA GLY A 36 1.25 -10.83 7.35
C GLY A 36 0.06 -9.91 7.62
N ASP A 37 0.23 -8.83 8.39
CA ASP A 37 -0.85 -7.87 8.59
C ASP A 37 -1.09 -7.07 7.30
N VAL A 38 -2.37 -6.83 7.01
CA VAL A 38 -2.78 -5.95 5.91
C VAL A 38 -3.34 -4.66 6.48
N THR A 39 -2.84 -3.52 6.02
CA THR A 39 -3.30 -2.20 6.46
C THR A 39 -3.60 -1.28 5.29
N ASN A 40 -4.70 -0.54 5.42
CA ASN A 40 -5.07 0.50 4.46
C ASN A 40 -4.54 1.85 4.94
N LEU A 41 -3.77 2.53 4.08
CA LEU A 41 -3.32 3.89 4.28
C LEU A 41 -4.10 4.82 3.35
N TRP A 42 -4.89 5.72 3.93
CA TRP A 42 -5.66 6.71 3.19
C TRP A 42 -4.85 8.00 3.02
N LEU A 43 -4.80 8.53 1.81
CA LEU A 43 -4.18 9.83 1.50
C LEU A 43 -5.18 10.98 1.67
N THR A 44 -6.47 10.67 1.61
CA THR A 44 -7.59 11.60 1.74
C THR A 44 -8.60 11.05 2.72
N ASP A 45 -9.66 11.80 3.01
CA ASP A 45 -10.85 11.22 3.63
C ASP A 45 -11.36 10.03 2.81
N LYS A 46 -11.87 9.01 3.51
CA LYS A 46 -12.42 7.80 2.89
C LYS A 46 -13.64 8.19 2.05
N PRO A 47 -13.60 8.05 0.70
CA PRO A 47 -14.76 8.33 -0.13
C PRO A 47 -15.82 7.25 0.04
N LYS A 48 -17.04 7.57 -0.38
CA LYS A 48 -18.19 6.64 -0.34
C LYS A 48 -17.99 5.48 -1.31
N ASP A 49 -17.49 5.79 -2.51
CA ASP A 49 -17.28 4.83 -3.59
C ASP A 49 -15.79 4.76 -3.93
N PHE A 50 -15.21 3.58 -3.71
CA PHE A 50 -13.83 3.27 -4.06
C PHE A 50 -13.70 1.79 -4.42
N GLU A 51 -12.65 1.49 -5.17
CA GLU A 51 -12.27 0.13 -5.51
C GLU A 51 -10.79 -0.11 -5.20
N PHE A 52 -10.46 -1.37 -4.92
CA PHE A 52 -9.08 -1.81 -4.80
C PHE A 52 -8.62 -2.27 -6.18
N ARG A 53 -7.55 -1.65 -6.70
CA ARG A 53 -6.87 -2.13 -7.89
C ARG A 53 -5.53 -2.71 -7.47
N SER A 54 -5.30 -3.98 -7.78
CA SER A 54 -4.00 -4.61 -7.56
C SER A 54 -2.93 -3.77 -8.23
N VAL A 55 -1.88 -3.44 -7.48
CA VAL A 55 -0.65 -3.05 -8.15
C VAL A 55 -0.03 -4.36 -8.59
N SER A 56 0.09 -4.57 -9.90
CA SER A 56 0.95 -5.64 -10.38
C SER A 56 2.28 -5.41 -9.67
N PRO A 57 2.84 -6.41 -8.97
CA PRO A 57 4.25 -6.32 -8.66
C PRO A 57 4.90 -6.17 -10.02
N GLU A 58 5.39 -4.96 -10.34
CA GLU A 58 6.35 -4.86 -11.43
C GLU A 58 7.37 -5.94 -11.08
N PRO A 59 7.60 -6.92 -11.98
CA PRO A 59 8.65 -7.89 -11.71
C PRO A 59 9.85 -7.03 -11.39
N LYS A 60 10.36 -7.15 -10.14
CA LYS A 60 11.54 -6.42 -9.68
C LYS A 60 12.44 -6.37 -10.88
N GLN A 61 12.64 -5.18 -11.45
CA GLN A 61 13.45 -5.02 -12.63
C GLN A 61 14.78 -5.61 -12.19
N SER A 62 15.04 -6.84 -12.60
CA SER A 62 16.33 -7.46 -12.40
C SER A 62 17.22 -6.49 -13.12
N ASP A 63 18.00 -5.74 -12.34
CA ASP A 63 19.30 -5.24 -12.73
C ASP A 63 20.14 -6.48 -13.10
N GLU A 64 19.72 -7.19 -14.15
CA GLU A 64 20.57 -8.11 -14.87
C GLU A 64 21.49 -7.18 -15.66
N LYS A 65 22.51 -6.74 -14.93
CA LYS A 65 23.66 -6.08 -15.51
C LYS A 65 24.14 -6.93 -16.67
N GLU A 66 24.09 -6.31 -17.83
CA GLU A 66 25.09 -6.39 -18.90
C GLU A 66 26.26 -7.33 -18.57
N TYR A 67 26.38 -8.42 -19.33
CA TYR A 67 27.65 -9.06 -19.63
C TYR A 67 27.66 -9.65 -21.03
#